data_AF-A0A2E8T7U5-F1
#
_entry.id   AF-A0A2E8T7U5-F1
#
_cell.length_a   1.000
_cell.length_b   1.000
_cell.length_c   1.000
_cell.angle_alpha   90.00
_cell.angle_beta   90.00
_cell.angle_gamma   90.00
#
_symmetry.space_group_name_H-M   'P 1'
#
loop_
_entity.id
_entity.type
_entity.pdbx_description
1 polymer ?
#
loop_
_entity_poly.entity_id
_entity_poly.type
_entity_poly.pdbx_seq_one_letter_code
_entity_poly.pdbx_strand_id
1 'polypeptide(L)'
;MLGSVISFFLFIIYMDNPEAKEPGFINYDGDTFKATFRLQGVDTPELKGKCAYETSIAKKAKIFTEKFLKRKLVSISTFGIDKYGRVLAKVSSGEDDLGELLISEGLARKWRGKRESWC
;
A
#
# COMPACT_ATOMS: atom_id res chain seq x y z
N MET A 1 -36.90 6.67 8.80
CA MET A 1 -36.13 5.45 8.45
C MET A 1 -35.51 5.71 7.09
N LEU A 2 -34.20 5.73 6.85
CA LEU A 2 -33.02 5.29 7.60
C LEU A 2 -32.04 6.46 7.73
N GLY A 3 -31.41 6.59 8.92
CA GLY A 3 -30.34 7.56 9.12
C GLY A 3 -29.10 7.15 8.35
N SER A 4 -28.54 8.08 7.57
CA SER A 4 -27.20 7.94 7.02
C SER A 4 -26.21 7.84 8.16
N VAL A 5 -25.75 6.62 8.44
CA VAL A 5 -24.63 6.37 9.33
C VAL A 5 -23.38 6.79 8.55
N ILE A 6 -22.99 8.06 8.69
CA ILE A 6 -21.67 8.51 8.22
C ILE A 6 -20.68 7.85 9.17
N SER A 7 -20.15 6.70 8.78
CA SER A 7 -19.10 6.00 9.52
C SER A 7 -17.83 6.84 9.47
N PHE A 8 -17.63 7.68 10.49
CA PHE A 8 -16.34 8.30 10.76
C PHE A 8 -15.40 7.19 11.26
N PHE A 9 -14.65 6.57 10.34
CA PHE A 9 -13.54 5.71 10.71
C PHE A 9 -12.40 6.59 11.25
N LEU A 10 -12.41 6.82 12.57
CA LEU A 10 -11.30 7.41 13.29
C LEU A 10 -10.19 6.35 13.40
N PHE A 11 -9.22 6.40 12.48
CA PHE A 11 -8.02 5.58 12.55
C PHE A 11 -7.00 6.25 13.47
N ILE A 12 -6.90 5.76 14.71
CA ILE A 12 -5.80 6.09 15.61
C ILE A 12 -4.58 5.28 15.15
N ILE A 13 -3.55 5.97 14.66
CA ILE A 13 -2.27 5.36 14.28
C ILE A 13 -1.38 5.33 15.52
N TYR A 14 -0.98 4.14 15.97
CA TYR A 14 0.22 4.00 16.81
C TYR A 14 1.43 4.15 15.89
N MET A 15 2.10 5.29 16.00
CA MET A 15 3.14 5.76 15.06
C MET A 15 4.56 5.34 15.44
N ASP A 16 4.77 4.71 16.60
CA ASP A 16 6.12 4.38 17.08
C ASP A 16 6.55 2.98 16.63
N ASN A 17 7.39 2.93 15.59
CA ASN A 17 8.31 1.83 15.38
C ASN A 17 9.74 2.32 15.72
N PRO A 18 10.34 1.90 16.85
CA PRO A 18 11.67 2.36 17.26
C PRO A 18 12.80 1.93 16.31
N GLU A 19 12.56 0.97 15.41
CA GLU A 19 13.52 0.56 14.38
C GLU A 19 13.43 1.38 13.08
N ALA A 20 12.41 2.23 12.93
CA ALA A 20 12.26 3.05 11.74
C ALA A 20 13.38 4.09 11.67
N LYS A 21 14.13 4.08 10.57
CA LYS A 21 15.26 5.00 10.35
C LYS A 21 14.81 6.43 10.01
N GLU A 22 13.58 6.59 9.54
CA GLU A 22 13.01 7.86 9.09
C GLU A 22 11.54 7.94 9.51
N PRO A 23 11.01 9.17 9.73
CA PRO A 23 9.59 9.36 9.99
C PRO A 23 8.74 8.89 8.81
N GLY A 24 7.52 8.38 9.09
CA GLY A 24 6.59 7.88 8.06
C GLY A 24 6.08 8.93 7.07
N PHE A 25 6.47 10.18 7.23
CA PHE A 25 6.02 11.33 6.46
C PHE A 25 7.11 12.39 6.36
N ILE A 26 7.06 13.12 5.26
CA ILE A 26 7.88 14.27 4.96
C ILE A 26 6.96 15.49 5.00
N ASN A 27 7.27 16.43 5.90
CA ASN A 27 6.58 17.72 5.94
C ASN A 27 7.26 18.71 5.00
N TYR A 28 6.48 19.45 4.23
CA TYR A 28 6.98 20.51 3.34
C TYR A 28 6.70 21.90 3.92
N ASP A 29 5.53 22.12 4.54
CA ASP A 29 5.14 23.39 5.14
C ASP A 29 4.06 23.23 6.24
N GLY A 30 3.19 24.23 6.44
CA GLY A 30 2.15 24.22 7.48
C GLY A 30 0.88 23.46 7.12
N ASP A 31 0.67 23.11 5.85
CA ASP A 31 -0.52 22.42 5.36
C ASP A 31 -0.23 21.26 4.38
N THR A 32 1.03 21.10 3.98
CA THR A 32 1.46 20.13 2.98
C THR A 32 2.48 19.14 3.52
N PHE A 33 2.12 17.86 3.53
CA PHE A 33 2.97 16.74 3.89
C PHE A 33 2.66 15.52 3.02
N LYS A 34 3.61 14.59 2.89
CA LYS A 34 3.45 13.36 2.12
C LYS A 34 4.00 12.15 2.86
N ALA A 35 3.39 11.00 2.64
CA ALA A 35 3.88 9.72 3.11
C ALA A 35 4.13 8.77 1.92
N THR A 36 5.13 7.89 2.06
CA THR A 36 5.31 6.77 1.14
C THR A 36 4.66 5.54 1.74
N PHE A 37 3.74 4.92 1.01
CA PHE A 37 2.99 3.76 1.49
C PHE A 37 3.55 2.46 0.91
N ARG A 38 3.51 1.40 1.72
CA ARG A 38 3.73 0.01 1.29
C ARG A 38 2.50 -0.81 1.67
N LEU A 39 1.98 -1.58 0.72
CA LEU A 39 0.88 -2.50 1.01
C LEU A 39 1.32 -3.53 2.06
N GLN A 40 0.53 -3.66 3.12
CA GLN A 40 0.79 -4.61 4.18
C GLN A 40 0.48 -6.03 3.70
N GLY A 41 1.39 -6.97 3.94
CA GLY A 41 1.16 -8.39 3.64
C GLY A 41 1.28 -8.76 2.15
N VAL A 42 1.67 -7.82 1.28
CA VAL A 42 1.73 -8.00 -0.17
C VAL A 42 3.13 -7.66 -0.70
N ASP A 43 3.59 -8.43 -1.68
CA ASP A 43 4.85 -8.20 -2.38
C ASP A 43 4.64 -8.24 -3.89
N THR A 44 4.87 -7.10 -4.55
CA THR A 44 4.90 -6.98 -6.01
C THR A 44 6.33 -7.10 -6.52
N PRO A 45 6.53 -7.55 -7.77
CA PRO A 45 7.83 -7.48 -8.42
C PRO A 45 8.33 -6.04 -8.56
N GLU A 46 9.64 -5.83 -8.59
CA GLU A 46 10.23 -4.49 -8.69
C GLU A 46 10.32 -4.05 -10.16
N LEU A 47 10.13 -2.75 -10.42
CA LEU A 47 10.27 -2.18 -11.77
C LEU A 47 11.69 -2.34 -12.34
N LYS A 48 12.70 -2.40 -11.47
CA LYS A 48 14.09 -2.73 -11.79
C LYS A 48 14.36 -4.20 -11.46
N GLY A 49 13.55 -5.10 -12.04
CA GLY A 49 13.63 -6.53 -11.79
C GLY A 49 14.90 -7.18 -12.36
N LYS A 50 15.25 -8.37 -11.86
CA LYS A 50 16.44 -9.11 -12.28
C LYS A 50 16.31 -9.74 -13.68
N CYS A 51 15.07 -9.92 -14.15
CA CYS A 51 14.77 -10.47 -15.46
C CYS A 51 13.61 -9.73 -16.14
N ALA A 52 13.47 -9.95 -17.45
CA ALA A 52 12.42 -9.33 -18.27
C ALA A 52 11.01 -9.70 -17.79
N TYR A 53 10.82 -10.93 -17.32
CA TYR A 53 9.56 -11.39 -16.78
C TYR A 53 9.16 -10.61 -15.52
N GLU A 54 10.03 -10.52 -14.50
CA GLU A 54 9.78 -9.73 -13.29
C GLU A 54 9.40 -8.28 -13.64
N THR A 55 10.19 -7.63 -14.50
CA THR A 55 9.94 -6.25 -14.93
C THR A 55 8.59 -6.10 -15.65
N SER A 56 8.20 -7.09 -16.47
CA SER A 56 6.92 -7.07 -17.18
C SER A 56 5.73 -7.16 -16.23
N ILE A 57 5.79 -8.01 -15.20
CA ILE A 57 4.74 -8.14 -14.19
C ILE A 57 4.71 -6.89 -13.31
N ALA A 58 5.87 -6.30 -12.97
CA ALA A 58 5.95 -5.08 -12.17
C ALA A 58 5.25 -3.89 -12.85
N LYS A 59 5.41 -3.77 -14.17
CA LYS A 59 4.70 -2.74 -14.97
C LYS A 59 3.19 -2.96 -14.94
N LYS A 60 2.72 -4.21 -15.06
CA LYS A 60 1.30 -4.54 -14.96
C LYS A 60 0.74 -4.22 -13.57
N ALA A 61 1.45 -4.61 -12.50
CA ALA A 61 1.09 -4.30 -11.12
C ALA A 61 0.96 -2.78 -10.88
N LYS A 62 1.92 -1.99 -11.41
CA LYS A 62 1.89 -0.52 -11.35
C LYS A 62 0.65 0.05 -12.02
N ILE A 63 0.38 -0.34 -13.27
CA ILE A 63 -0.79 0.14 -14.02
C ILE A 63 -2.10 -0.27 -13.33
N PHE A 64 -2.16 -1.49 -12.79
CA PHE A 64 -3.32 -1.97 -12.04
C PHE A 64 -3.59 -1.09 -10.82
N THR A 65 -2.54 -0.83 -10.02
CA THR A 65 -2.60 0.03 -8.84
C THR A 65 -3.02 1.45 -9.19
N GLU A 66 -2.45 2.04 -10.23
CA GLU A 66 -2.81 3.39 -10.71
C GLU A 66 -4.29 3.48 -11.10
N LYS A 67 -4.84 2.44 -11.74
CA LYS A 67 -6.27 2.39 -12.08
C LYS A 67 -7.13 2.26 -10.83
N PHE A 68 -6.72 1.44 -9.87
CA PHE A 68 -7.43 1.26 -8.60
C PHE A 68 -7.49 2.58 -7.81
N LEU A 69 -6.35 3.26 -7.68
CA LEU A 69 -6.25 4.52 -6.92
C LEU A 69 -7.04 5.68 -7.53
N LYS A 70 -7.45 5.59 -8.81
CA LYS A 70 -8.30 6.58 -9.49
C LYS A 70 -9.81 6.38 -9.23
N ARG A 71 -10.20 5.36 -8.46
CA ARG A 71 -11.60 5.13 -8.08
C ARG A 71 -12.11 6.22 -7.13
N LYS A 72 -13.43 6.43 -7.09
CA LYS A 72 -14.05 7.58 -6.38
C LYS A 72 -13.93 7.54 -4.85
N LEU A 73 -13.77 6.36 -4.24
CA LEU A 73 -13.74 6.19 -2.78
C LEU A 73 -12.61 5.25 -2.42
N VAL A 74 -11.39 5.78 -2.33
CA VAL A 74 -10.23 5.02 -1.89
C VAL A 74 -10.00 5.29 -0.40
N SER A 75 -9.96 4.24 0.40
CA SER A 75 -9.67 4.31 1.83
C SER A 75 -8.31 3.68 2.11
N ILE A 76 -7.54 4.30 3.00
CA ILE A 76 -6.21 3.84 3.40
C ILE A 76 -6.22 3.62 4.91
N SER A 77 -6.07 2.36 5.32
CA SER A 77 -5.92 1.96 6.72
C SER A 77 -4.45 1.70 7.00
N THR A 78 -3.87 2.33 8.03
CA THR A 78 -2.44 2.25 8.33
C THR A 78 -2.17 1.43 9.58
N PHE A 79 -1.01 0.77 9.62
CA PHE A 79 -0.68 -0.23 10.65
C PHE A 79 0.70 -0.03 11.29
N GLY A 80 1.39 1.07 10.96
CA GLY A 80 2.72 1.40 11.46
C GLY A 80 3.68 1.81 10.34
N ILE A 81 4.96 1.92 10.68
CA ILE A 81 6.04 2.32 9.78
C ILE A 81 7.03 1.16 9.66
N ASP A 82 7.49 0.85 8.45
CA ASP A 82 8.55 -0.14 8.26
C ASP A 82 9.94 0.45 8.51
N LYS A 83 10.97 -0.41 8.61
CA LYS A 83 12.36 0.02 8.86
C LYS A 83 12.95 1.01 7.84
N TYR A 84 12.28 1.20 6.70
CA TYR A 84 12.66 2.11 5.63
C TYR A 84 11.82 3.40 5.62
N GLY A 85 11.02 3.67 6.67
CA GLY A 85 10.22 4.89 6.77
C GLY A 85 8.93 4.86 5.95
N ARG A 86 8.50 3.70 5.42
CA ARG A 86 7.24 3.59 4.67
C ARG A 86 6.09 3.25 5.59
N VAL A 87 4.96 3.91 5.41
CA VAL A 87 3.73 3.59 6.13
C VAL A 87 3.16 2.29 5.59
N LEU A 88 3.00 1.29 6.46
CA LEU A 88 2.33 0.04 6.13
C LEU A 88 0.82 0.29 6.07
N ALA A 89 0.19 -0.08 4.96
CA ALA A 89 -1.21 0.20 4.75
C ALA A 89 -1.97 -0.91 4.02
N LYS A 90 -3.28 -0.98 4.28
CA LYS A 90 -4.27 -1.61 3.40
C LYS A 90 -5.00 -0.51 2.65
N VAL A 91 -5.28 -0.76 1.38
CA VAL A 91 -5.93 0.19 0.49
C VAL A 91 -7.17 -0.48 -0.07
N SER A 92 -8.33 0.14 0.11
CA SER A 92 -9.61 -0.43 -0.30
C SER A 92 -10.46 0.57 -1.08
N SER A 93 -11.43 0.07 -1.83
CA SER A 93 -12.45 0.87 -2.48
C SER A 93 -13.78 0.13 -2.48
N GLY A 94 -14.69 0.54 -1.59
CA GLY A 94 -15.87 -0.28 -1.27
C GLY A 94 -15.45 -1.58 -0.57
N GLU A 95 -15.86 -2.72 -1.13
CA GLU A 95 -15.50 -4.05 -0.63
C GLU A 95 -14.18 -4.59 -1.22
N ASP A 96 -13.64 -3.92 -2.23
CA ASP A 96 -12.42 -4.36 -2.91
C ASP A 96 -11.16 -3.97 -2.12
N ASP A 97 -10.32 -4.96 -1.78
CA ASP A 97 -8.96 -4.76 -1.24
C ASP A 97 -7.93 -4.81 -2.38
N LEU A 98 -7.13 -3.75 -2.53
CA LEU A 98 -6.11 -3.66 -3.59
C LEU A 98 -5.07 -4.79 -3.50
N GLY A 99 -4.68 -5.16 -2.29
CA GLY A 99 -3.67 -6.19 -2.05
C GLY A 99 -4.14 -7.57 -2.50
N GLU A 100 -5.35 -7.95 -2.09
CA GLU A 100 -5.97 -9.22 -2.48
C GLU A 100 -6.22 -9.27 -4.00
N LEU A 101 -6.68 -8.17 -4.61
CA LEU A 101 -6.85 -8.10 -6.05
C LEU A 101 -5.53 -8.23 -6.83
N LEU A 102 -4.45 -7.59 -6.36
CA LEU A 102 -3.13 -7.77 -6.98
C LEU A 102 -2.67 -9.23 -6.91
N ILE A 103 -2.97 -9.94 -5.82
CA ILE A 103 -2.64 -11.36 -5.67
C ILE A 103 -3.51 -12.21 -6.60
N SER A 104 -4.82 -11.97 -6.67
CA SER A 104 -5.73 -12.75 -7.52
C SER A 104 -5.42 -12.61 -9.01
N GLU A 105 -4.96 -11.42 -9.43
CA GLU A 105 -4.52 -11.15 -10.80
C GLU A 105 -3.10 -11.69 -11.12
N GLY A 106 -2.45 -12.35 -10.17
CA GLY A 106 -1.08 -12.86 -10.34
C GLY A 106 -0.01 -11.75 -10.45
N LEU A 107 -0.33 -10.55 -9.97
CA LEU A 107 0.54 -9.36 -10.00
C LEU A 107 1.33 -9.16 -8.69
N ALA A 108 0.99 -9.92 -7.65
CA ALA A 108 1.68 -9.92 -6.37
C ALA A 108 1.64 -11.30 -5.70
N ARG A 109 2.43 -11.47 -4.64
CA ARG A 109 2.40 -12.62 -3.73
C ARG A 109 2.11 -12.16 -2.30
N LYS A 110 1.60 -13.06 -1.47
CA LYS A 110 1.55 -12.85 -0.01
C LYS A 110 2.96 -12.72 0.54
N TRP A 111 3.20 -11.68 1.33
CA TRP A 111 4.48 -11.46 2.00
C TRP A 111 4.69 -12.53 3.09
N ARG A 112 5.82 -13.25 3.03
CA ARG A 112 6.16 -14.34 3.96
C ARG A 112 7.42 -14.03 4.79
N GLY A 113 7.71 -12.75 5.02
CA GLY A 113 8.88 -12.30 5.79
C GLY A 113 10.16 -12.12 4.97
N LYS A 114 10.20 -12.61 3.73
CA LYS A 114 11.27 -12.34 2.77
C LYS A 114 10.73 -12.18 1.36
N ARG A 115 11.48 -11.45 0.55
CA ARG A 115 11.23 -11.34 -0.89
C ARG A 115 11.58 -12.65 -1.57
N GLU A 116 10.69 -13.12 -2.43
CA GLU A 116 10.92 -14.28 -3.27
C GLU A 116 11.29 -13.86 -4.70
N SER A 117 11.98 -14.75 -5.42
CA SER A 117 12.33 -14.49 -6.81
C SER A 117 11.09 -14.56 -7.72
N TRP A 118 11.04 -13.62 -8.66
CA TRP A 118 10.07 -13.59 -9.76
C TRP A 118 10.65 -14.14 -11.07
N CYS A 119 11.97 -14.35 -11.09
CA CYS A 119 12.65 -15.25 -12.01
C CYS A 119 12.68 -16.65 -11.34
#